data_AF-A0A1H3N562-F1
#
_entry.id   AF-A0A1H3N562-F1
#
_cell.length_a   1.000
_cell.length_b   1.000
_cell.length_c   1.000
_cell.angle_alpha   90.00
_cell.angle_beta   90.00
_cell.angle_gamma   90.00
#
_symmetry.space_group_name_H-M   'P 1'
#
loop_
_entity.id
_entity.type
_entity.pdbx_description
1 polymer ?
#
loop_
_entity_poly.entity_id
_entity_poly.type
_entity_poly.pdbx_seq_one_letter_code
_entity_poly.pdbx_strand_id
1 'polypeptide(L)'
;MGLAQLGVKPEQLVWIDAKGPADRLWVTEQLLKSDPVGAVLAWLPQARPEQIRRLQLNAHSCDAPVFLFRPETAVRDTSAAPLRLSVKPGMGWQIDVQIIKRRGAPLEDMLHLDAMPSNLGIVIPPRLRNLAQPALIPGSEVTHVLGRFSPAQLDGLRVAN
;
A
#
# COMPACT_ATOMS: atom_id res chain seq x y z
N MET A 1 -0.92 -17.49 -3.06
CA MET A 1 -0.16 -16.85 -4.15
C MET A 1 -0.31 -15.34 -3.99
N GLY A 2 0.79 -14.60 -3.77
CA GLY A 2 0.79 -13.21 -3.31
C GLY A 2 2.18 -12.83 -2.80
N LEU A 3 2.28 -12.01 -1.74
CA LEU A 3 3.55 -11.58 -1.13
C LEU A 3 4.52 -12.74 -0.78
N ALA A 4 4.01 -13.95 -0.56
CA ALA A 4 4.81 -15.17 -0.37
C ALA A 4 5.82 -15.45 -1.48
N GLN A 5 5.51 -15.08 -2.74
CA GLN A 5 6.44 -15.25 -3.86
C GLN A 5 7.55 -14.21 -3.88
N LEU A 6 7.33 -13.09 -3.19
CA LEU A 6 8.32 -12.03 -2.96
C LEU A 6 9.10 -12.29 -1.66
N GLY A 7 9.02 -13.49 -1.09
CA GLY A 7 9.75 -13.90 0.11
C GLY A 7 9.08 -13.54 1.44
N VAL A 8 7.90 -12.91 1.43
CA VAL A 8 7.17 -12.55 2.65
C VAL A 8 6.21 -13.68 3.02
N LYS A 9 6.60 -14.49 4.00
CA LYS A 9 5.81 -15.64 4.44
C LYS A 9 4.49 -15.16 5.08
N PRO A 10 3.33 -15.80 4.79
CA PRO A 10 2.04 -15.38 5.37
C PRO A 10 2.04 -15.33 6.90
N GLU A 11 2.82 -16.20 7.55
CA GLU A 11 2.93 -16.28 9.02
C GLU A 11 3.64 -15.07 9.63
N GLN A 12 4.33 -14.27 8.81
CA GLN A 12 5.00 -13.04 9.21
C GLN A 12 4.11 -11.80 9.01
N LEU A 13 2.91 -11.96 8.45
CA LEU A 13 1.97 -10.86 8.22
C LEU A 13 1.01 -10.73 9.41
N VAL A 14 1.07 -9.58 10.08
CA VAL A 14 0.09 -9.21 11.11
C VAL A 14 -0.88 -8.19 10.51
N TRP A 15 -2.16 -8.55 10.44
CA TRP A 15 -3.22 -7.64 10.01
C TRP A 15 -4.00 -7.12 11.20
N ILE A 16 -4.02 -5.80 11.40
CA ILE A 16 -4.80 -5.16 12.45
C ILE A 16 -6.00 -4.44 11.83
N ASP A 17 -7.19 -4.93 12.15
CA ASP A 17 -8.45 -4.38 11.67
C ASP A 17 -8.95 -3.28 12.64
N ALA A 18 -8.44 -2.06 12.46
CA ALA A 18 -8.88 -0.88 13.19
C ALA A 18 -9.98 -0.12 12.40
N LYS A 19 -11.17 0.01 13.01
CA LYS A 19 -12.39 0.46 12.33
C LYS A 19 -12.43 1.98 12.12
N GLY A 20 -12.00 2.76 13.09
CA GLY A 20 -12.03 4.22 13.04
C GLY A 20 -10.73 4.86 12.50
N PRO A 21 -10.80 6.09 11.94
CA PRO A 21 -9.60 6.89 11.66
C PRO A 21 -8.73 7.12 12.91
N ALA A 22 -9.36 7.42 14.06
CA ALA A 22 -8.67 7.61 15.33
C ALA A 22 -8.01 6.31 15.82
N ASP A 23 -8.72 5.19 15.72
CA ASP A 23 -8.19 3.87 16.12
C ASP A 23 -6.98 3.49 15.26
N ARG A 24 -7.06 3.67 13.93
CA ARG A 24 -5.93 3.40 13.02
C ARG A 24 -4.71 4.22 13.37
N LEU A 25 -4.90 5.52 13.66
CA LEU A 25 -3.81 6.39 14.10
C LEU A 25 -3.22 5.90 15.44
N TRP A 26 -4.08 5.63 16.43
CA TRP A 26 -3.66 5.20 17.75
C TRP A 26 -2.93 3.85 17.72
N VAL A 27 -3.44 2.87 16.97
CA VAL A 27 -2.79 1.57 16.75
C VAL A 27 -1.43 1.76 16.10
N THR A 28 -1.33 2.61 15.07
CA THR A 28 -0.06 2.91 14.42
C THR A 28 0.93 3.48 15.45
N GLU A 29 0.48 4.39 16.31
CA GLU A 29 1.33 4.93 17.38
C GLU A 29 1.80 3.87 18.37
N GLN A 30 0.94 2.93 18.76
CA GLN A 30 1.34 1.85 19.66
C GLN A 30 2.35 0.92 18.99
N LEU A 31 2.15 0.58 17.71
CA LEU A 31 3.11 -0.23 16.95
C LEU A 31 4.49 0.42 16.90
N LEU A 32 4.56 1.73 16.64
CA LEU A 32 5.84 2.43 16.60
C LEU A 32 6.52 2.48 17.98
N LYS A 33 5.73 2.65 19.05
CA LYS A 33 6.24 2.65 20.43
C LYS A 33 6.73 1.29 20.89
N SER A 34 6.21 0.20 20.32
CA SER A 34 6.64 -1.16 20.64
C SER A 34 7.92 -1.59 19.91
N ASP A 35 8.52 -0.71 19.09
CA ASP A 35 9.70 -1.00 18.27
C ASP A 35 9.53 -2.28 17.42
N PRO A 36 8.66 -2.23 16.39
CA PRO A 36 8.23 -3.43 15.70
C PRO A 36 9.36 -3.98 14.83
N VAL A 37 9.52 -5.30 14.81
CA VAL A 37 10.46 -5.95 13.87
C VAL A 37 9.80 -6.08 12.50
N GLY A 38 10.40 -5.48 11.46
CA GLY A 38 9.91 -5.57 10.08
C GLY A 38 9.49 -4.21 9.51
N ALA A 39 8.30 -4.13 8.90
CA ALA A 39 7.78 -2.91 8.30
C ALA A 39 6.34 -2.63 8.74
N VAL A 40 6.01 -1.36 8.94
CA VAL A 40 4.65 -0.92 9.29
C VAL A 40 4.00 -0.26 8.07
N LEU A 41 2.85 -0.78 7.66
CA LEU A 41 2.04 -0.24 6.56
C LEU A 41 0.70 0.23 7.13
N ALA A 42 0.42 1.53 7.07
CA ALA A 42 -0.78 2.13 7.67
C ALA A 42 -1.55 2.99 6.67
N TRP A 43 -2.85 2.70 6.50
CA TRP A 43 -3.78 3.53 5.72
C TRP A 43 -4.40 4.60 6.61
N LEU A 44 -3.88 5.82 6.50
CA LEU A 44 -4.29 6.97 7.33
C LEU A 44 -4.76 8.15 6.46
N PRO A 45 -5.82 8.00 5.65
CA PRO A 45 -6.23 9.03 4.70
C PRO A 45 -6.58 10.37 5.38
N GLN A 46 -7.11 10.34 6.60
CA GLN A 46 -7.49 11.53 7.37
C GLN A 46 -6.37 12.11 8.27
N ALA A 47 -5.15 11.55 8.25
CA ALA A 47 -4.08 12.01 9.13
C ALA A 47 -3.67 13.45 8.82
N ARG A 48 -3.73 14.31 9.84
CA ARG A 48 -3.36 15.73 9.75
C ARG A 48 -1.85 15.93 9.92
N PRO A 49 -1.28 17.07 9.47
CA PRO A 49 0.17 17.31 9.54
C PRO A 49 0.78 17.14 10.94
N GLU A 50 0.08 17.56 11.99
CA GLU A 50 0.51 17.42 13.39
C GLU A 50 0.56 15.96 13.84
N GLN A 51 -0.38 15.14 13.38
CA GLN A 51 -0.41 13.70 13.66
C GLN A 51 0.73 12.99 12.92
N ILE A 52 1.00 13.36 11.66
CA ILE A 52 2.14 12.85 10.90
C ILE A 52 3.46 13.21 11.58
N ARG A 53 3.59 14.43 12.10
CA ARG A 53 4.78 14.84 12.86
C ARG A 53 4.96 13.99 14.12
N ARG A 54 3.89 13.74 14.88
CA ARG A 54 3.95 12.86 16.06
C ARG A 54 4.35 11.43 15.68
N LEU A 55 3.77 10.88 14.62
CA LEU A 55 4.17 9.57 14.08
C LEU A 55 5.63 9.54 13.65
N GLN A 56 6.11 10.58 12.97
CA GLN A 56 7.51 10.68 12.54
C GLN A 56 8.48 10.66 13.72
N LEU A 57 8.13 11.31 14.84
CA LEU A 57 8.95 11.28 16.06
C LEU A 57 9.03 9.86 16.63
N ASN A 58 7.90 9.15 16.71
CA ASN A 58 7.90 7.76 17.18
C ASN A 58 8.65 6.84 16.21
N ALA A 59 8.45 7.02 14.90
CA ALA A 59 9.12 6.25 13.85
C ALA A 59 10.64 6.49 13.81
N HIS A 60 11.12 7.61 14.35
CA HIS A 60 12.55 7.88 14.41
C HIS A 60 13.26 7.00 15.44
N SER A 61 12.53 6.51 16.45
CA SER A 61 13.07 5.68 17.52
C SER A 61 12.98 4.18 17.23
N CYS A 62 12.31 3.76 16.15
CA CYS A 62 12.20 2.34 15.78
C CYS A 62 13.10 1.99 14.59
N ASP A 63 13.63 0.77 14.57
CA ASP A 63 14.47 0.25 13.49
C ASP A 63 13.65 -0.45 12.39
N ALA A 64 12.54 0.18 11.99
CA ALA A 64 11.60 -0.34 11.02
C ALA A 64 11.14 0.74 10.04
N PRO A 65 11.09 0.47 8.72
CA PRO A 65 10.45 1.37 7.77
C PRO A 65 8.94 1.47 8.03
N VAL A 66 8.43 2.70 7.98
CA VAL A 66 7.02 3.04 8.21
C VAL A 66 6.44 3.72 6.98
N PHE A 67 5.41 3.11 6.40
CA PHE A 67 4.72 3.61 5.22
C PHE A 67 3.31 4.08 5.59
N LEU A 68 2.99 5.33 5.28
CA LEU A 68 1.66 5.89 5.44
C LEU A 68 1.01 6.06 4.06
N PHE A 69 -0.10 5.37 3.82
CA PHE A 69 -0.88 5.48 2.59
C PHE A 69 -1.97 6.55 2.76
N ARG A 70 -1.97 7.52 1.84
CA ARG A 70 -2.87 8.67 1.82
C ARG A 70 -3.32 8.93 0.36
N PRO A 71 -4.50 9.53 0.14
CA PRO A 71 -4.98 9.86 -1.21
C PRO A 71 -4.07 10.89 -1.89
N GLU A 72 -4.10 10.93 -3.23
CA GLU A 72 -3.28 11.87 -4.01
C GLU A 72 -3.57 13.34 -3.66
N THR A 73 -4.79 13.67 -3.24
CA THR A 73 -5.16 15.02 -2.78
C THR A 73 -4.26 15.51 -1.63
N ALA A 74 -3.75 14.60 -0.80
CA ALA A 74 -2.86 14.89 0.31
C ALA A 74 -1.41 15.22 -0.11
N VAL A 75 -1.06 15.14 -1.40
CA VAL A 75 0.24 15.57 -1.92
C VAL A 75 0.48 17.06 -1.63
N ARG A 76 -0.59 17.87 -1.65
CA ARG A 76 -0.52 19.32 -1.39
C ARG A 76 -0.34 19.68 0.09
N ASP A 77 -0.64 18.75 0.99
CA ASP A 77 -0.53 19.00 2.43
C ASP A 77 0.94 19.17 2.83
N THR A 78 1.19 20.01 3.83
CA THR A 78 2.46 20.00 4.56
C THR A 78 2.61 18.67 5.28
N SER A 79 3.80 18.06 5.19
CA SER A 79 4.06 16.77 5.84
C SER A 79 5.47 16.70 6.39
N ALA A 80 5.55 16.19 7.62
CA ALA A 80 6.80 15.97 8.34
C ALA A 80 7.56 14.72 7.81
N ALA A 81 6.91 13.86 7.02
CA ALA A 81 7.53 12.66 6.45
C ALA A 81 8.82 13.00 5.69
N PRO A 82 9.94 12.28 5.96
CA PRO A 82 11.23 12.57 5.34
C PRO A 82 11.28 12.19 3.85
N LEU A 83 10.45 11.22 3.45
CA LEU A 83 10.23 10.80 2.07
C LEU A 83 8.73 10.89 1.76
N ARG A 84 8.38 11.46 0.61
CA ARG A 84 7.01 11.51 0.08
C ARG A 84 7.03 11.12 -1.38
N LEU A 85 6.17 10.17 -1.74
CA LEU A 85 6.04 9.63 -3.08
C LEU A 85 4.61 9.86 -3.58
N SER A 86 4.46 10.25 -4.84
CA SER A 86 3.22 10.08 -5.59
C SER A 86 3.33 8.79 -6.38
N VAL A 87 2.33 7.93 -6.30
CA VAL A 87 2.33 6.62 -6.95
C VAL A 87 1.08 6.51 -7.79
N LYS A 88 1.24 6.26 -9.08
CA LYS A 88 0.14 6.14 -10.04
C LYS A 88 0.31 4.89 -10.90
N PRO A 89 -0.78 4.27 -11.37
CA PRO A 89 -0.68 3.30 -12.45
C PRO A 89 -0.04 3.95 -13.69
N GLY A 90 1.00 3.32 -14.22
CA GLY A 90 1.66 3.70 -15.47
C GLY A 90 1.02 2.99 -16.67
N MET A 91 1.75 2.93 -17.78
CA MET A 91 1.34 2.15 -18.95
C MET A 91 1.51 0.65 -18.70
N GLY A 92 0.55 -0.19 -19.13
CA GLY A 92 0.66 -1.63 -18.97
C GLY A 92 0.63 -2.06 -17.50
N TRP A 93 1.67 -2.80 -17.09
CA TRP A 93 1.89 -3.23 -15.70
C TRP A 93 2.94 -2.38 -15.00
N GLN A 94 3.11 -1.12 -15.40
CA GLN A 94 4.03 -0.23 -14.74
C GLN A 94 3.35 0.57 -13.63
N ILE A 95 4.16 0.97 -12.65
CA ILE A 95 3.80 1.94 -11.63
C ILE A 95 4.73 3.13 -11.82
N ASP A 96 4.13 4.30 -12.02
CA ASP A 96 4.83 5.58 -12.09
C ASP A 96 4.96 6.13 -10.67
N VAL A 97 6.20 6.34 -10.24
CA VAL A 97 6.55 6.87 -8.92
C VAL A 97 7.27 8.20 -9.08
N GLN A 98 6.66 9.26 -8.56
CA GLN A 98 7.28 10.57 -8.48
C GLN A 98 7.74 10.85 -7.05
N ILE A 99 9.00 11.23 -6.87
CA ILE A 99 9.52 11.66 -5.57
C ILE A 99 9.15 13.14 -5.35
N ILE A 100 8.19 13.40 -4.45
CA ILE A 100 7.75 14.75 -4.11
C ILE A 100 8.72 15.40 -3.10
N LYS A 101 9.22 14.60 -2.16
CA LYS A 101 10.12 15.04 -1.10
C LYS A 101 11.06 13.90 -0.74
N ARG A 102 12.35 14.16 -0.61
CA ARG A 102 13.31 13.24 0.01
C ARG A 102 14.38 14.01 0.76
N ARG A 103 15.15 13.32 1.62
CA ARG A 103 16.39 13.87 2.17
C ARG A 103 17.49 13.81 1.10
N GLY A 104 18.33 14.84 1.04
CA GLY A 104 19.44 14.93 0.09
C GLY A 104 19.09 15.67 -1.20
N ALA A 105 19.85 15.41 -2.27
CA ALA A 105 19.63 16.02 -3.59
C ALA A 105 18.20 15.74 -4.09
N PRO A 106 17.54 16.65 -4.81
CA PRO A 106 16.27 16.33 -5.45
C PRO A 106 16.42 15.19 -6.47
N LEU A 107 15.34 14.47 -6.76
CA LEU A 107 15.22 13.61 -7.92
C LEU A 107 13.92 14.01 -8.60
N GLU A 108 14.05 14.69 -9.73
CA GLU A 108 12.90 15.24 -10.46
C GLU A 108 12.33 14.24 -11.45
N ASP A 109 13.13 13.23 -11.81
CA ASP A 109 12.75 12.18 -12.76
C ASP A 109 11.68 11.25 -12.19
N MET A 110 10.75 10.86 -13.05
CA MET A 110 9.75 9.85 -12.77
C MET A 110 10.39 8.46 -12.81
N LEU A 111 10.17 7.68 -11.75
CA LEU A 111 10.62 6.31 -11.67
C LEU A 111 9.51 5.38 -12.21
N HIS A 112 9.86 4.53 -13.16
CA HIS A 112 8.96 3.50 -13.67
C HIS A 112 9.31 2.16 -13.03
N LEU A 113 8.37 1.58 -12.29
CA LEU A 113 8.54 0.30 -11.61
C LEU A 113 7.66 -0.76 -12.28
N ASP A 114 8.23 -1.93 -12.54
CA ASP A 114 7.46 -3.07 -13.00
C ASP A 114 6.60 -3.63 -11.85
N ALA A 115 5.29 -3.70 -12.05
CA ALA A 115 4.33 -4.19 -11.07
C ALA A 115 3.88 -5.63 -11.35
N MET A 116 4.31 -6.22 -12.47
CA MET A 116 3.94 -7.58 -12.83
C MET A 116 4.66 -8.58 -11.92
N PRO A 117 3.95 -9.43 -11.15
CA PRO A 117 4.60 -10.52 -10.44
C PRO A 117 5.22 -11.49 -11.43
N SER A 118 6.45 -11.93 -11.16
CA SER A 118 7.28 -12.69 -12.10
C SER A 118 6.65 -13.98 -12.64
N ASN A 119 5.79 -14.64 -11.87
CA ASN A 119 5.08 -15.84 -12.30
C ASN A 119 3.72 -15.59 -12.98
N LEU A 120 3.18 -14.36 -12.85
CA LEU A 120 1.90 -13.99 -13.46
C LEU A 120 2.06 -13.87 -14.99
N GLY A 121 3.26 -13.58 -15.47
CA GLY A 121 3.59 -13.54 -16.90
C GLY A 121 3.28 -14.85 -17.64
N ILE A 122 3.41 -15.99 -16.96
CA ILE A 122 3.17 -17.32 -17.52
C ILE A 122 1.67 -17.57 -17.68
N VAL A 123 0.86 -17.05 -16.76
CA VAL A 123 -0.59 -17.35 -16.69
C VAL A 123 -1.45 -16.27 -17.36
N ILE A 124 -0.91 -15.05 -17.54
CA ILE A 124 -1.65 -13.94 -18.14
C ILE A 124 -1.72 -14.06 -19.67
N PRO A 125 -2.93 -14.04 -20.28
CA PRO A 125 -3.10 -13.98 -21.73
C PRO A 125 -2.37 -12.78 -22.35
N PRO A 126 -1.77 -12.91 -23.56
CA PRO A 126 -0.99 -11.84 -24.20
C PRO A 126 -1.68 -10.47 -24.24
N ARG A 127 -3.00 -10.46 -24.49
CA ARG A 127 -3.82 -9.23 -24.51
C ARG A 127 -3.87 -8.47 -23.18
N LEU A 128 -3.68 -9.16 -22.06
CA LEU A 128 -3.68 -8.58 -20.71
C LEU A 128 -2.25 -8.23 -20.24
N ARG A 129 -1.21 -8.58 -21.01
CA ARG A 129 0.17 -8.16 -20.72
C ARG A 129 0.43 -6.70 -21.07
N ASN A 130 -0.32 -6.16 -22.04
CA ASN A 130 -0.28 -4.76 -22.41
C ASN A 130 -1.63 -4.13 -22.06
N LEU A 131 -1.83 -3.79 -20.79
CA LEU A 131 -2.97 -2.98 -20.39
C LEU A 131 -2.78 -1.57 -20.97
N ALA A 132 -3.64 -1.15 -21.89
CA ALA A 132 -3.74 0.27 -22.22
C ALA A 132 -4.03 1.04 -20.92
N GLN A 133 -3.49 2.25 -20.79
CA GLN A 133 -3.59 3.09 -19.58
C GLN A 133 -4.99 2.96 -18.97
N PRO A 134 -5.14 2.58 -17.68
CA PRO A 134 -6.44 2.58 -17.06
C PRO A 134 -6.97 4.01 -17.16
N ALA A 135 -8.08 4.20 -17.88
CA ALA A 135 -8.77 5.48 -17.89
C ALA A 135 -8.94 5.91 -16.44
N LEU A 136 -8.56 7.16 -16.11
CA LEU A 136 -8.75 7.75 -14.79
C LEU A 136 -10.21 7.55 -14.37
N ILE A 137 -10.49 6.51 -13.59
CA ILE A 137 -11.78 6.32 -12.95
C ILE A 137 -11.78 7.32 -11.78
N PRO A 138 -12.67 8.33 -11.76
CA PRO A 138 -12.78 9.22 -10.61
C PRO A 138 -12.98 8.36 -9.36
N GLY A 139 -12.07 8.52 -8.40
CA GLY A 139 -11.91 7.59 -7.28
C GLY A 139 -13.20 7.41 -6.48
N SER A 140 -13.78 6.22 -6.55
CA SER A 140 -14.32 5.63 -5.34
C SER A 140 -13.12 5.14 -4.53
N GLU A 141 -12.94 5.68 -3.32
CA GLU A 141 -12.04 5.06 -2.34
C GLU A 141 -12.56 3.63 -2.10
N VAL A 142 -11.97 2.65 -2.78
CA VAL A 142 -12.26 1.25 -2.52
C VAL A 142 -11.52 0.88 -1.24
N THR A 143 -12.20 1.06 -0.11
CA THR A 143 -11.68 0.80 1.25
C THR A 143 -11.39 -0.68 1.52
N HIS A 144 -11.69 -1.60 0.59
CA HIS A 144 -11.46 -3.03 0.78
C HIS A 144 -11.17 -3.78 -0.52
N VAL A 145 -9.91 -4.16 -0.77
CA VAL A 145 -9.57 -5.37 -1.53
C VAL A 145 -8.28 -6.01 -0.98
N LEU A 146 -8.42 -6.73 0.15
CA LEU A 146 -7.91 -8.10 0.20
C LEU A 146 -9.11 -8.99 -0.09
N GLY A 147 -8.93 -9.97 -0.97
CA GLY A 147 -10.00 -10.72 -1.61
C GLY A 147 -11.16 -11.10 -0.69
N ARG A 148 -12.32 -10.49 -0.92
CA ARG A 148 -13.59 -11.08 -0.49
C ARG A 148 -13.95 -12.15 -1.51
N PHE A 149 -13.68 -13.40 -1.19
CA PHE A 149 -14.52 -14.47 -1.72
C PHE A 149 -15.91 -14.30 -1.10
N SER A 150 -16.93 -14.11 -1.93
CA SER A 150 -18.31 -14.11 -1.47
C SER A 150 -18.67 -15.52 -1.00
N PRO A 151 -19.31 -15.73 0.18
CA PRO A 151 -19.70 -17.06 0.64
C PRO A 151 -20.77 -17.73 -0.24
N ALA A 152 -21.32 -17.03 -1.24
CA ALA A 152 -22.42 -17.50 -2.07
C ALA A 152 -22.01 -18.45 -3.23
N GLN A 153 -20.75 -18.90 -3.30
CA GLN A 153 -20.27 -19.80 -4.38
C GLN A 153 -19.89 -21.22 -3.92
N LEU A 154 -20.28 -21.63 -2.70
CA LEU A 154 -20.04 -22.99 -2.19
C LEU A 154 -21.31 -23.85 -2.10
N ASP A 155 -22.23 -23.74 -3.07
CA ASP A 155 -23.41 -24.62 -3.15
C ASP A 155 -23.51 -25.39 -4.50
N GLY A 156 -22.36 -25.86 -5.01
CA GLY A 156 -22.31 -26.51 -6.33
C GLY A 156 -21.48 -27.79 -6.45
N LEU A 157 -20.84 -28.29 -5.39
CA LEU A 157 -20.05 -29.53 -5.44
C LEU A 157 -20.65 -30.57 -4.50
N ARG A 158 -21.79 -31.13 -4.92
CA ARG A 158 -22.27 -32.42 -4.43
C ARG A 158 -21.37 -33.52 -5.00
N VAL A 159 -20.63 -34.18 -4.11
CA VAL A 159 -19.97 -35.45 -4.36
C VAL A 159 -21.07 -36.51 -4.47
N ALA A 160 -21.16 -37.19 -5.61
CA ALA A 160 -21.91 -38.43 -5.73
C ALA A 160 -21.05 -39.56 -5.13
N ASN A 161 -21.68 -40.39 -4.30
CA ASN A 161 -21.17 -41.70 -3.87
C ASN A 161 -20.92 -42.61 -5.08
#